data_AF-A0A1N6EFZ2-F1
#
_entry.id   AF-A0A1N6EFZ2-F1
#
_cell.length_a   1.000
_cell.length_b   1.000
_cell.length_c   1.000
_cell.angle_alpha   90.00
_cell.angle_beta   90.00
_cell.angle_gamma   90.00
#
_symmetry.space_group_name_H-M   'P 1'
#
loop_
_entity.id
_entity.type
_entity.pdbx_description
1 polymer ?
#
loop_
_entity_poly.entity_id
_entity_poly.type
_entity_poly.pdbx_seq_one_letter_code
_entity_poly.pdbx_strand_id
1 'polypeptide(L)'
;MQKLNKFNQYLLERYPTVWNTKIVWMLLAALVFHIVFFIIGYVSHIDPVSLQKYSVKDDYFRNGVIFVHLIISILLIVGWLLMMLKNNAFKNFYPTSKGKLFGQFVQYFIIIFSCTTFYFSYMTGFRMFINNKYPDQEMAKNVDIINRTVPFLSQNIESYTLENRLFPKPFYDLYCENDIEKIDRNKKFFVYYNRVYQYYTLYSKKSYQKDKRGNFIPPNPEYSNKIQPAYSDEEEKFETFYYKKDVVDLSSQIQTTQPSFYNFSQVFYDYDLKGFNDRVKVAETNYYNKNSPNNILKNKKAIINQKTTTLLNSKNPAELEKLFEDFLSISKTYRIKNNLNAKKWVSMIYSKDNPNFEIRYFIKDYEGKMRTDEDAYYEETVAVDSVVATTDYPNENDIRDSIKIREFNPEINQQLAPDKYVKNNMTEYYYLSENMTDLLTSVDSVKKDDFFSENIHIYIWVAFFLSTFIFSFRITGLRSLLFSVISAGVLTLTVTLITVFYGLTFRGQEQFFVAYFVLFIGLIILLIPLLKMNMVNKMVSSILVNFSINGFVLFVLLIFAIINIHQKAACEGVVMSIEGGYPYYGCPNIFEDLGFMLSYIILVIGFVFMYFYTAILQKWKAMPE
;
A
#
# COMPACT_ATOMS: atom_id res chain seq x y z
N MET A 1 -49.53 -12.36 5.12
CA MET A 1 -49.55 -12.45 6.60
C MET A 1 -49.80 -13.87 7.14
N GLN A 2 -50.86 -14.59 6.75
CA GLN A 2 -51.13 -15.95 7.28
C GLN A 2 -49.96 -16.97 7.12
N LYS A 3 -49.25 -16.98 5.98
CA LYS A 3 -48.09 -17.87 5.76
C LYS A 3 -46.91 -17.55 6.69
N LEU A 4 -46.65 -16.26 6.95
CA LEU A 4 -45.59 -15.81 7.87
C LEU A 4 -45.91 -16.22 9.32
N ASN A 5 -47.17 -16.13 9.73
CA ASN A 5 -47.62 -16.54 11.06
C ASN A 5 -47.47 -18.06 11.24
N LYS A 6 -47.86 -18.86 10.23
CA LYS A 6 -47.65 -20.32 10.25
C LYS A 6 -46.16 -20.70 10.36
N PHE A 7 -45.29 -20.01 9.62
CA PHE A 7 -43.84 -20.27 9.68
C PHE A 7 -43.23 -19.85 11.02
N ASN A 8 -43.62 -18.71 11.58
CA ASN A 8 -43.20 -18.29 12.92
C ASN A 8 -43.67 -19.26 14.00
N GLN A 9 -44.88 -19.80 13.87
CA GLN A 9 -45.40 -20.83 14.78
C GLN A 9 -44.60 -22.13 14.67
N TYR A 10 -44.31 -22.59 13.44
CA TYR A 10 -43.44 -23.74 13.20
C TYR A 10 -42.05 -23.58 13.84
N LEU A 11 -41.41 -22.41 13.67
CA LEU A 11 -40.10 -22.13 14.28
C LEU A 11 -40.20 -22.12 15.81
N LEU A 12 -41.26 -21.56 16.39
CA LEU A 12 -41.47 -21.55 17.83
C LEU A 12 -41.60 -22.98 18.40
N GLU A 13 -42.40 -23.82 17.73
CA GLU A 13 -42.71 -25.18 18.18
C GLU A 13 -41.53 -26.15 18.01
N ARG A 14 -40.78 -26.06 16.89
CA ARG A 14 -39.70 -27.02 16.57
C ARG A 14 -38.29 -26.51 16.80
N TYR A 15 -38.04 -25.21 16.63
CA TYR A 15 -36.71 -24.59 16.71
C TYR A 15 -36.70 -23.34 17.60
N PRO A 16 -37.04 -23.48 18.90
CA PRO A 16 -37.27 -22.34 19.79
C PRO A 16 -36.05 -21.41 19.94
N THR A 17 -34.82 -21.94 19.81
CA THR A 17 -33.60 -21.11 19.83
C THR A 17 -33.51 -20.21 18.60
N VAL A 18 -33.71 -20.77 17.41
CA VAL A 18 -33.75 -20.05 16.13
C VAL A 18 -34.87 -19.01 16.13
N TRP A 19 -36.04 -19.37 16.66
CA TRP A 19 -37.16 -18.45 16.79
C TRP A 19 -36.88 -17.30 17.76
N ASN A 20 -36.22 -17.58 18.89
CA ASN A 20 -35.93 -16.58 19.91
C ASN A 20 -34.88 -15.56 19.45
N THR A 21 -33.81 -16.01 18.80
CA THR A 21 -32.76 -15.12 18.27
C THR A 21 -33.21 -14.34 17.04
N LYS A 22 -34.32 -14.74 16.40
CA LYS A 22 -34.82 -14.12 15.16
C LYS A 22 -33.81 -14.18 14.01
N ILE A 23 -32.85 -15.12 14.04
CA ILE A 23 -31.76 -15.21 13.06
C ILE A 23 -32.26 -15.28 11.61
N VAL A 24 -33.33 -16.04 11.35
CA VAL A 24 -33.87 -16.17 9.98
C VAL A 24 -34.29 -14.81 9.42
N TRP A 25 -34.98 -14.00 10.22
CA TRP A 25 -35.42 -12.66 9.82
C TRP A 25 -34.26 -11.69 9.67
N MET A 26 -33.26 -11.78 10.55
CA MET A 26 -32.06 -10.95 10.48
C MET A 26 -31.20 -11.25 9.27
N LEU A 27 -31.03 -12.53 8.92
CA LEU A 27 -30.29 -12.92 7.72
C LEU A 27 -31.01 -12.49 6.44
N LEU A 28 -32.35 -12.59 6.39
CA LEU A 28 -33.13 -12.06 5.27
C LEU A 28 -33.00 -10.54 5.15
N ALA A 29 -33.07 -9.81 6.27
CA ALA A 29 -32.89 -8.36 6.26
C ALA A 29 -31.46 -7.97 5.83
N ALA A 30 -30.43 -8.63 6.38
CA ALA A 30 -29.04 -8.41 6.00
C ALA A 30 -28.82 -8.70 4.51
N LEU A 31 -29.41 -9.79 3.97
CA LEU A 31 -29.32 -10.13 2.55
C LEU A 31 -29.85 -9.01 1.64
N VAL A 32 -30.98 -8.39 2.01
CA VAL A 32 -31.51 -7.24 1.25
C VAL A 32 -30.49 -6.10 1.21
N PHE A 33 -29.86 -5.77 2.34
CA PHE A 33 -28.83 -4.74 2.37
C PHE A 33 -27.55 -5.15 1.63
N HIS A 34 -27.13 -6.41 1.70
CA HIS A 34 -26.02 -6.91 0.87
C HIS A 34 -26.31 -6.70 -0.63
N ILE A 35 -27.53 -6.99 -1.11
CA ILE A 35 -27.93 -6.72 -2.49
C ILE A 35 -27.87 -5.22 -2.81
N VAL A 36 -28.39 -4.37 -1.92
CA VAL A 36 -28.33 -2.91 -2.09
C VAL A 36 -26.89 -2.41 -2.17
N PHE A 37 -26.01 -2.81 -1.25
CA PHE A 37 -24.61 -2.41 -1.27
C PHE A 37 -23.86 -2.94 -2.48
N PHE A 38 -24.19 -4.15 -2.95
CA PHE A 38 -23.68 -4.67 -4.22
C PHE A 38 -24.09 -3.78 -5.39
N ILE A 39 -25.36 -3.38 -5.49
CA ILE A 39 -25.83 -2.48 -6.55
C ILE A 39 -25.11 -1.13 -6.45
N ILE A 40 -25.00 -0.55 -5.25
CA ILE A 40 -24.27 0.71 -5.02
C ILE A 40 -22.83 0.60 -5.51
N GLY A 41 -22.12 -0.48 -5.17
CA GLY A 41 -20.75 -0.72 -5.64
C GLY A 41 -20.67 -0.91 -7.15
N TYR A 42 -21.65 -1.57 -7.77
CA TYR A 42 -21.71 -1.74 -9.21
C TYR A 42 -21.89 -0.42 -9.97
N VAL A 43 -22.59 0.56 -9.38
CA VAL A 43 -22.88 1.84 -10.03
C VAL A 43 -22.01 3.01 -9.56
N SER A 44 -21.20 2.85 -8.51
CA SER A 44 -20.47 3.95 -7.87
C SER A 44 -19.46 4.65 -8.78
N HIS A 45 -18.86 3.91 -9.71
CA HIS A 45 -17.79 4.40 -10.61
C HIS A 45 -18.15 4.28 -12.09
N ILE A 46 -19.44 4.42 -12.43
CA ILE A 46 -19.89 4.43 -13.84
C ILE A 46 -19.21 5.54 -14.66
N ASP A 47 -18.99 6.70 -14.05
CA ASP A 47 -18.24 7.79 -14.68
C ASP A 47 -16.73 7.48 -14.63
N PRO A 48 -16.02 7.31 -15.77
CA PRO A 48 -14.58 7.07 -15.77
C PRO A 48 -13.79 8.19 -15.09
N VAL A 49 -14.31 9.42 -15.02
CA VAL A 49 -13.66 10.52 -14.29
C VAL A 49 -13.51 10.20 -12.80
N SER A 50 -14.42 9.41 -12.23
CA SER A 50 -14.31 8.95 -10.83
C SER A 50 -13.13 8.00 -10.59
N LEU A 51 -12.60 7.37 -11.65
CA LEU A 51 -11.42 6.50 -11.59
C LEU A 51 -10.09 7.27 -11.76
N GLN A 52 -10.14 8.54 -12.17
CA GLN A 52 -8.97 9.40 -12.38
C GLN A 52 -8.49 10.04 -11.06
N LYS A 53 -8.53 9.28 -9.97
CA LYS A 53 -8.10 9.72 -8.64
C LYS A 53 -7.23 8.65 -8.02
N TYR A 54 -6.39 9.08 -7.10
CA TYR A 54 -5.55 8.18 -6.34
C TYR A 54 -6.37 7.32 -5.33
N SER A 55 -6.11 6.01 -5.33
CA SER A 55 -6.66 5.00 -4.39
C SER A 55 -8.19 4.90 -4.36
N VAL A 56 -8.81 4.72 -5.53
CA VAL A 56 -10.28 4.64 -5.67
C VAL A 56 -10.90 3.49 -4.88
N LYS A 57 -10.14 2.42 -4.59
CA LYS A 57 -10.62 1.33 -3.73
C LYS A 57 -10.98 1.79 -2.30
N ASP A 58 -10.37 2.89 -1.85
CA ASP A 58 -10.62 3.48 -0.53
C ASP A 58 -11.86 4.38 -0.52
N ASP A 59 -12.47 4.67 -1.67
CA ASP A 59 -13.59 5.61 -1.78
C ASP A 59 -14.79 5.19 -0.91
N TYR A 60 -14.94 3.90 -0.66
CA TYR A 60 -15.90 3.38 0.30
C TYR A 60 -15.77 4.02 1.68
N PHE A 61 -14.52 4.19 2.14
CA PHE A 61 -14.18 4.75 3.45
C PHE A 61 -14.11 6.28 3.43
N ARG A 62 -13.82 6.90 2.27
CA ARG A 62 -13.65 8.35 2.14
C ARG A 62 -14.93 9.10 1.80
N ASN A 63 -15.75 8.57 0.89
CA ASN A 63 -16.91 9.28 0.31
C ASN A 63 -18.20 9.14 1.14
N GLY A 64 -18.08 8.73 2.41
CA GLY A 64 -19.19 8.65 3.37
C GLY A 64 -20.11 7.44 3.23
N VAL A 65 -19.89 6.54 2.26
CA VAL A 65 -20.63 5.27 2.13
C VAL A 65 -20.47 4.42 3.39
N ILE A 66 -19.28 4.44 4.00
CA ILE A 66 -19.03 3.80 5.30
C ILE A 66 -19.96 4.33 6.40
N PHE A 67 -20.30 5.61 6.44
CA PHE A 67 -21.21 6.15 7.46
C PHE A 67 -22.63 5.62 7.27
N VAL A 68 -23.09 5.54 6.02
CA VAL A 68 -24.40 4.94 5.69
C VAL A 68 -24.42 3.46 6.09
N HIS A 69 -23.35 2.72 5.80
CA HIS A 69 -23.18 1.34 6.28
C HIS A 69 -23.29 1.27 7.80
N LEU A 70 -22.48 2.04 8.54
CA LEU A 70 -22.50 2.00 10.00
C LEU A 70 -23.88 2.33 10.59
N ILE A 71 -24.57 3.34 10.05
CA ILE A 71 -25.93 3.69 10.49
C ILE A 71 -26.89 2.53 10.27
N ILE A 72 -26.89 1.93 9.08
CA ILE A 72 -27.76 0.77 8.76
C ILE A 72 -27.44 -0.41 9.68
N SER A 73 -26.16 -0.74 9.88
CA SER A 73 -25.74 -1.82 10.79
C SER A 73 -26.19 -1.57 12.22
N ILE A 74 -26.02 -0.34 12.74
CA ILE A 74 -26.47 0.02 14.08
C ILE A 74 -27.98 -0.11 14.19
N LEU A 75 -28.76 0.42 13.23
CA LEU A 75 -30.22 0.32 13.26
C LEU A 75 -30.71 -1.13 13.20
N LEU A 76 -30.10 -1.96 12.36
CA LEU A 76 -30.40 -3.40 12.29
C LEU A 76 -30.10 -4.10 13.61
N ILE A 77 -28.92 -3.87 14.19
CA ILE A 77 -28.50 -4.49 15.44
C ILE A 77 -29.38 -4.00 16.61
N VAL A 78 -29.66 -2.70 16.72
CA VAL A 78 -30.53 -2.16 17.78
C VAL A 78 -31.96 -2.66 17.63
N GLY A 79 -32.54 -2.61 16.42
CA GLY A 79 -33.87 -3.14 16.16
C GLY A 79 -33.97 -4.64 16.48
N TRP A 80 -32.95 -5.40 16.10
CA TRP A 80 -32.81 -6.81 16.45
C TRP A 80 -32.75 -7.03 17.96
N LEU A 81 -31.91 -6.29 18.68
CA LEU A 81 -31.79 -6.37 20.13
C LEU A 81 -33.14 -6.09 20.80
N LEU A 82 -33.87 -5.05 20.39
CA LEU A 82 -35.21 -4.75 20.93
C LEU A 82 -36.19 -5.93 20.72
N MET A 83 -36.23 -6.48 19.51
CA MET A 83 -37.09 -7.63 19.19
C MET A 83 -36.71 -8.88 19.96
N MET A 84 -35.42 -9.17 20.06
CA MET A 84 -34.89 -10.34 20.75
C MET A 84 -35.16 -10.23 22.25
N LEU A 85 -34.90 -9.06 22.86
CA LEU A 85 -35.02 -8.83 24.31
C LEU A 85 -36.46 -8.78 24.82
N LYS A 86 -37.43 -8.47 23.96
CA LYS A 86 -38.86 -8.54 24.30
C LYS A 86 -39.28 -9.92 24.81
N ASN A 87 -38.71 -10.98 24.26
CA ASN A 87 -38.98 -12.37 24.65
C ASN A 87 -37.77 -12.96 25.37
N ASN A 88 -37.47 -12.49 26.58
CA ASN A 88 -36.30 -12.98 27.31
C ASN A 88 -36.57 -14.33 27.98
N ALA A 89 -36.40 -15.43 27.23
CA ALA A 89 -36.49 -16.79 27.73
C ALA A 89 -35.51 -17.11 28.88
N PHE A 90 -34.51 -16.26 29.16
CA PHE A 90 -33.56 -16.44 30.26
C PHE A 90 -34.05 -15.93 31.61
N LYS A 91 -35.04 -15.03 31.64
CA LYS A 91 -35.63 -14.49 32.88
C LYS A 91 -36.56 -15.49 33.58
N ASN A 92 -37.13 -16.41 32.81
CA ASN A 92 -37.92 -17.52 33.33
C ASN A 92 -36.99 -18.74 33.31
N PHE A 93 -36.90 -19.50 34.40
CA PHE A 93 -35.98 -20.63 34.62
C PHE A 93 -36.15 -21.79 33.64
N TYR A 94 -36.04 -21.56 32.33
CA TYR A 94 -36.10 -22.58 31.31
C TYR A 94 -34.80 -23.39 31.33
N PRO A 95 -34.87 -24.72 31.53
CA PRO A 95 -33.70 -25.58 31.42
C PRO A 95 -33.20 -25.53 29.97
N THR A 96 -32.00 -24.96 29.79
CA THR A 96 -31.35 -24.83 28.47
C THR A 96 -30.08 -25.67 28.48
N SER A 97 -29.92 -26.56 27.51
CA SER A 97 -28.74 -27.42 27.37
C SER A 97 -27.50 -26.63 26.92
N LYS A 98 -26.29 -27.13 27.20
CA LYS A 98 -25.00 -26.51 26.85
C LYS A 98 -24.92 -26.15 25.36
N GLY A 99 -25.26 -27.11 24.50
CA GLY A 99 -25.30 -26.90 23.05
C GLY A 99 -26.31 -25.85 22.60
N LYS A 100 -27.42 -25.64 23.33
CA LYS A 100 -28.39 -24.57 23.01
C LYS A 100 -27.84 -23.20 23.39
N LEU A 101 -27.09 -23.09 24.49
CA LEU A 101 -26.42 -21.85 24.88
C LEU A 101 -25.33 -21.47 23.88
N PHE A 102 -24.45 -22.43 23.56
CA PHE A 102 -23.41 -22.21 22.56
C PHE A 102 -24.01 -21.88 21.18
N GLY A 103 -25.04 -22.61 20.76
CA GLY A 103 -25.75 -22.35 19.52
C GLY A 103 -26.34 -20.93 19.45
N GLN A 104 -26.81 -20.37 20.57
CA GLN A 104 -27.26 -18.98 20.60
C GLN A 104 -26.11 -17.98 20.47
N PHE A 105 -24.98 -18.20 21.13
CA PHE A 105 -23.78 -17.38 20.94
C PHE A 105 -23.33 -17.37 19.47
N VAL A 106 -23.27 -18.54 18.83
CA VAL A 106 -22.94 -18.66 17.40
C VAL A 106 -23.97 -17.93 16.52
N GLN A 107 -25.26 -18.00 16.87
CA GLN A 107 -26.29 -17.23 16.16
C GLN A 107 -26.10 -15.72 16.30
N TYR A 108 -25.70 -15.21 17.47
CA TYR A 108 -25.38 -13.79 17.65
C TYR A 108 -24.20 -13.38 16.77
N PHE A 109 -23.16 -14.22 16.72
CA PHE A 109 -21.99 -14.01 15.87
C PHE A 109 -22.38 -13.92 14.40
N ILE A 110 -23.15 -14.88 13.90
CA ILE A 110 -23.61 -14.89 12.52
C ILE A 110 -24.44 -13.64 12.19
N ILE A 111 -25.38 -13.27 13.06
CA ILE A 111 -26.23 -12.09 12.84
C ILE A 111 -25.38 -10.81 12.75
N ILE A 112 -24.50 -10.59 13.73
CA ILE A 112 -23.69 -9.37 13.76
C ILE A 112 -22.75 -9.35 12.57
N PHE A 113 -22.08 -10.46 12.27
CA PHE A 113 -21.20 -10.59 11.11
C PHE A 113 -21.94 -10.28 9.81
N SER A 114 -23.13 -10.84 9.58
CA SER A 114 -23.93 -10.50 8.39
C SER A 114 -24.39 -9.04 8.36
N CYS A 115 -24.65 -8.41 9.50
CA CYS A 115 -25.07 -7.02 9.56
C CYS A 115 -23.92 -6.01 9.44
N THR A 116 -22.66 -6.42 9.60
CA THR A 116 -21.49 -5.51 9.55
C THR A 116 -20.63 -5.67 8.30
N THR A 117 -20.93 -6.61 7.40
CA THR A 117 -20.05 -7.00 6.30
C THR A 117 -20.51 -6.51 4.92
N PHE A 118 -21.31 -5.44 4.86
CA PHE A 118 -21.82 -4.91 3.59
C PHE A 118 -20.71 -4.36 2.66
N TYR A 119 -19.55 -4.00 3.23
CA TYR A 119 -18.35 -3.62 2.47
C TYR A 119 -17.97 -4.66 1.40
N PHE A 120 -18.01 -5.95 1.73
CA PHE A 120 -17.64 -6.99 0.77
C PHE A 120 -18.60 -7.07 -0.41
N SER A 121 -19.90 -6.86 -0.17
CA SER A 121 -20.87 -6.80 -1.25
C SER A 121 -20.63 -5.59 -2.15
N TYR A 122 -20.35 -4.43 -1.57
CA TYR A 122 -19.97 -3.23 -2.32
C TYR A 122 -18.74 -3.49 -3.20
N MET A 123 -17.64 -3.99 -2.62
CA MET A 123 -16.41 -4.24 -3.38
C MET A 123 -16.58 -5.31 -4.44
N THR A 124 -17.41 -6.33 -4.19
CA THR A 124 -17.74 -7.34 -5.20
C THR A 124 -18.50 -6.71 -6.37
N GLY A 125 -19.48 -5.84 -6.09
CA GLY A 125 -20.20 -5.10 -7.12
C GLY A 125 -19.28 -4.19 -7.93
N PHE A 126 -18.39 -3.46 -7.26
CA PHE A 126 -17.43 -2.57 -7.89
C PHE A 126 -16.43 -3.32 -8.78
N ARG A 127 -15.84 -4.41 -8.28
CA ARG A 127 -14.97 -5.28 -9.08
C ARG A 127 -15.70 -5.86 -10.29
N MET A 128 -16.95 -6.30 -10.13
CA MET A 128 -17.73 -6.84 -11.23
C MET A 128 -17.98 -5.77 -12.32
N PHE A 129 -18.31 -4.54 -11.92
CA PHE A 129 -18.43 -3.43 -12.86
C PHE A 129 -17.12 -3.19 -13.63
N ILE A 130 -15.98 -3.12 -12.92
CA ILE A 130 -14.67 -2.87 -13.55
C ILE A 130 -14.28 -3.99 -14.51
N ASN A 131 -14.49 -5.26 -14.14
CA ASN A 131 -14.24 -6.41 -15.01
C ASN A 131 -15.07 -6.36 -16.29
N ASN A 132 -16.33 -5.95 -16.19
CA ASN A 132 -17.23 -5.86 -17.34
C ASN A 132 -16.94 -4.64 -18.23
N LYS A 133 -16.63 -3.49 -17.61
CA LYS A 133 -16.46 -2.22 -18.30
C LYS A 133 -15.08 -2.08 -18.96
N TYR A 134 -14.05 -2.72 -18.39
CA TYR A 134 -12.66 -2.62 -18.84
C TYR A 134 -12.07 -4.03 -19.04
N PRO A 135 -12.41 -4.78 -20.10
CA PRO A 135 -11.88 -6.12 -20.32
C PRO A 135 -10.36 -6.14 -20.47
N ASP A 136 -9.68 -7.16 -19.92
CA ASP A 136 -8.21 -7.22 -19.86
C ASP A 136 -7.53 -7.14 -21.25
N GLN A 137 -8.11 -7.80 -22.25
CA GLN A 137 -7.58 -7.79 -23.62
C GLN A 137 -7.63 -6.39 -24.24
N GLU A 138 -8.72 -5.65 -24.03
CA GLU A 138 -8.87 -4.28 -24.53
C GLU A 138 -7.94 -3.34 -23.77
N MET A 139 -7.84 -3.48 -22.45
CA MET A 139 -6.94 -2.69 -21.62
C MET A 139 -5.48 -2.89 -22.02
N ALA A 140 -5.03 -4.13 -22.26
CA ALA A 140 -3.67 -4.41 -22.71
C ALA A 140 -3.36 -3.74 -24.06
N LYS A 141 -4.30 -3.77 -25.00
CA LYS A 141 -4.18 -3.07 -26.30
C LYS A 141 -4.09 -1.55 -26.10
N ASN A 142 -4.95 -0.99 -25.26
CA ASN A 142 -4.96 0.44 -24.99
C ASN A 142 -3.66 0.89 -24.31
N VAL A 143 -3.13 0.10 -23.37
CA VAL A 143 -1.84 0.34 -22.71
C VAL A 143 -0.68 0.32 -23.70
N ASP A 144 -0.64 -0.60 -24.70
CA ASP A 144 0.39 -0.55 -25.75
C ASP A 144 0.33 0.75 -26.56
N ILE A 145 -0.87 1.18 -26.97
CA ILE A 145 -1.06 2.43 -27.72
C ILE A 145 -0.61 3.64 -26.88
N ILE A 146 -1.01 3.68 -25.61
CA ILE A 146 -0.63 4.74 -24.67
C ILE A 146 0.90 4.79 -24.50
N ASN A 147 1.54 3.67 -24.17
CA ASN A 147 2.99 3.59 -23.98
C ASN A 147 3.78 3.99 -25.24
N ARG A 148 3.25 3.71 -26.44
CA ARG A 148 3.86 4.12 -27.71
C ARG A 148 3.64 5.60 -28.04
N THR A 149 2.62 6.22 -27.48
CA THR A 149 2.25 7.63 -27.75
C THR A 149 2.90 8.60 -26.77
N VAL A 150 3.04 8.21 -25.50
CA VAL A 150 3.63 9.04 -24.43
C VAL A 150 5.01 9.63 -24.75
N PRO A 151 5.93 8.95 -25.46
CA PRO A 151 7.18 9.56 -25.90
C PRO A 151 6.98 10.90 -26.60
N PHE A 152 5.82 11.13 -27.22
CA PHE A 152 5.53 12.34 -27.98
C PHE A 152 4.78 13.42 -27.20
N LEU A 153 4.47 13.21 -25.91
CA LEU A 153 3.82 14.21 -25.07
C LEU A 153 4.76 15.36 -24.67
N SER A 154 6.08 15.15 -24.58
CA SER A 154 7.05 16.21 -24.28
C SER A 154 6.71 17.01 -23.01
N GLN A 155 6.34 16.32 -21.93
CA GLN A 155 5.93 16.95 -20.67
C GLN A 155 7.09 17.17 -19.68
N ASN A 156 8.15 16.36 -19.77
CA ASN A 156 9.33 16.47 -18.92
C ASN A 156 10.60 16.33 -19.76
N ILE A 157 11.40 17.41 -19.85
CA ILE A 157 12.62 17.47 -20.66
C ILE A 157 13.69 16.44 -20.25
N GLU A 158 13.76 16.09 -18.95
CA GLU A 158 14.71 15.09 -18.44
C GLU A 158 14.47 13.71 -19.03
N SER A 159 13.26 13.43 -19.50
CA SER A 159 12.93 12.13 -20.11
C SER A 159 13.54 11.97 -21.51
N TYR A 160 14.08 13.06 -22.08
CA TYR A 160 14.60 13.15 -23.45
C TYR A 160 16.11 13.37 -23.51
N THR A 161 16.80 13.30 -22.37
CA THR A 161 18.26 13.42 -22.26
C THR A 161 18.98 12.11 -22.64
N LEU A 162 20.24 12.21 -23.07
CA LEU A 162 21.03 11.09 -23.60
C LEU A 162 21.20 9.90 -22.64
N GLU A 163 21.11 10.12 -21.32
CA GLU A 163 21.20 9.04 -20.32
C GLU A 163 20.02 8.07 -20.38
N ASN A 164 18.89 8.49 -20.95
CA ASN A 164 17.69 7.66 -21.09
C ASN A 164 17.72 6.80 -22.35
N ARG A 165 18.64 7.03 -23.29
CA ARG A 165 18.70 6.27 -24.54
C ARG A 165 19.12 4.83 -24.27
N LEU A 166 18.40 3.87 -24.87
CA LEU A 166 18.65 2.43 -24.74
C LEU A 166 18.69 1.69 -26.08
N PHE A 167 18.43 2.39 -27.19
CA PHE A 167 18.46 1.86 -28.54
C PHE A 167 19.17 2.86 -29.49
N PRO A 168 20.03 2.38 -30.42
CA PRO A 168 20.39 0.99 -30.73
C PRO A 168 21.22 0.28 -29.65
N LYS A 169 21.48 -1.03 -29.83
CA LYS A 169 22.10 -1.94 -28.86
C LYS A 169 23.27 -1.37 -28.03
N PRO A 170 24.23 -0.58 -28.57
CA PRO A 170 25.30 -0.02 -27.74
C PRO A 170 24.80 0.79 -26.53
N PHE A 171 23.70 1.52 -26.66
CA PHE A 171 23.11 2.27 -25.54
C PHE A 171 22.48 1.36 -24.48
N TYR A 172 22.07 0.15 -24.85
CA TYR A 172 21.59 -0.85 -23.91
C TYR A 172 22.74 -1.46 -23.10
N ASP A 173 23.85 -1.79 -23.76
CA ASP A 173 24.97 -2.53 -23.17
C ASP A 173 25.90 -1.64 -22.33
N LEU A 174 26.05 -0.37 -22.71
CA LEU A 174 27.01 0.55 -22.10
C LEU A 174 26.46 1.23 -20.84
N TYR A 175 27.36 1.57 -19.93
CA TYR A 175 27.07 2.39 -18.76
C TYR A 175 27.27 3.87 -19.10
N CYS A 176 26.23 4.69 -18.93
CA CYS A 176 26.28 6.13 -19.23
C CYS A 176 26.69 6.94 -18.00
N GLU A 177 27.97 7.16 -17.72
CA GLU A 177 28.42 8.07 -16.65
C GLU A 177 27.87 9.49 -16.86
N ASN A 178 27.28 10.05 -15.80
CA ASN A 178 26.67 11.39 -15.80
C ASN A 178 27.08 12.23 -14.57
N ASP A 179 27.84 11.65 -13.65
CA ASP A 179 28.47 12.35 -12.54
C ASP A 179 29.74 13.04 -13.05
N ILE A 180 29.72 14.38 -13.04
CA ILE A 180 30.78 15.25 -13.58
C ILE A 180 32.15 14.93 -12.95
N GLU A 181 32.18 14.54 -11.67
CA GLU A 181 33.43 14.22 -10.96
C GLU A 181 34.08 12.94 -11.47
N LYS A 182 33.30 12.09 -12.15
CA LYS A 182 33.70 10.76 -12.62
C LYS A 182 33.91 10.67 -14.13
N ILE A 183 33.79 11.79 -14.84
CA ILE A 183 34.02 11.89 -16.29
C ILE A 183 35.53 12.09 -16.57
N ASP A 184 36.06 11.28 -17.49
CA ASP A 184 37.42 11.46 -18.01
C ASP A 184 37.41 12.49 -19.15
N ARG A 185 37.94 13.68 -18.86
CA ARG A 185 38.02 14.82 -19.80
C ARG A 185 38.95 14.59 -20.98
N ASN A 186 39.88 13.63 -20.89
CA ASN A 186 40.81 13.34 -21.97
C ASN A 186 40.23 12.36 -22.99
N LYS A 187 39.05 11.81 -22.72
CA LYS A 187 38.32 10.89 -23.58
C LYS A 187 37.05 11.54 -24.12
N LYS A 188 36.39 10.89 -25.07
CA LYS A 188 35.15 11.41 -25.64
C LYS A 188 34.07 11.53 -24.56
N PHE A 189 33.39 12.67 -24.53
CA PHE A 189 32.17 12.93 -23.76
C PHE A 189 31.19 13.75 -24.61
N PHE A 190 29.94 13.79 -24.18
CA PHE A 190 28.85 14.56 -24.79
C PHE A 190 28.28 15.54 -23.77
N VAL A 191 27.85 16.71 -24.22
CA VAL A 191 27.41 17.79 -23.33
C VAL A 191 26.08 18.35 -23.80
N TYR A 192 25.17 18.54 -22.84
CA TYR A 192 23.94 19.32 -23.00
C TYR A 192 23.79 20.27 -21.82
N TYR A 193 23.98 21.57 -22.06
CA TYR A 193 23.97 22.60 -21.02
C TYR A 193 24.92 22.23 -19.86
N ASN A 194 24.38 21.85 -18.69
CA ASN A 194 25.14 21.44 -17.50
C ASN A 194 25.31 19.91 -17.36
N ARG A 195 24.71 19.11 -18.26
CA ARG A 195 24.78 17.64 -18.22
C ARG A 195 25.91 17.13 -19.10
N VAL A 196 26.70 16.22 -18.56
CA VAL A 196 27.83 15.58 -19.24
C VAL A 196 27.58 14.08 -19.29
N TYR A 197 27.78 13.46 -20.45
CA TYR A 197 27.56 12.03 -20.66
C TYR A 197 28.81 11.36 -21.20
N GLN A 198 29.21 10.24 -20.60
CA GLN A 198 30.31 9.42 -21.09
C GLN A 198 29.97 7.93 -20.98
N TYR A 199 30.12 7.21 -22.09
CA TYR A 199 29.68 5.82 -22.18
C TYR A 199 30.85 4.85 -21.97
N TYR A 200 30.69 3.93 -21.03
CA TYR A 200 31.69 2.95 -20.65
C TYR A 200 31.25 1.53 -20.94
N THR A 201 32.18 0.73 -21.44
CA THR A 201 32.11 -0.73 -21.27
C THR A 201 32.40 -1.09 -19.81
N LEU A 202 31.81 -2.20 -19.36
CA LEU A 202 32.00 -2.69 -17.99
C LEU A 202 32.70 -4.04 -17.98
N TYR A 203 33.47 -4.30 -16.93
CA TYR A 203 33.85 -5.64 -16.53
C TYR A 203 33.34 -5.91 -15.12
N SER A 204 33.07 -7.18 -14.78
CA SER A 204 32.57 -7.54 -13.48
C SER A 204 33.51 -8.44 -12.70
N LYS A 205 33.43 -8.35 -11.37
CA LYS A 205 34.13 -9.23 -10.43
C LYS A 205 33.15 -9.66 -9.35
N LYS A 206 33.14 -10.96 -9.06
CA LYS A 206 32.31 -11.53 -7.98
C LYS A 206 33.09 -11.53 -6.68
N SER A 207 32.43 -11.11 -5.60
CA SER A 207 32.93 -11.26 -4.24
C SER A 207 32.02 -12.15 -3.43
N TYR A 208 32.63 -13.09 -2.74
CA TYR A 208 31.98 -13.95 -1.75
C TYR A 208 32.35 -13.55 -0.32
N GLN A 209 33.22 -12.55 -0.17
CA GLN A 209 33.73 -12.12 1.12
C GLN A 209 32.85 -11.00 1.67
N LYS A 210 32.50 -11.10 2.94
CA LYS A 210 31.76 -10.08 3.68
C LYS A 210 32.65 -9.42 4.71
N ASP A 211 32.47 -8.12 4.93
CA ASP A 211 33.09 -7.41 6.03
C ASP A 211 32.46 -7.83 7.38
N LYS A 212 32.99 -7.28 8.48
CA LYS A 212 32.47 -7.53 9.83
C LYS A 212 31.01 -7.08 10.03
N ARG A 213 30.48 -6.28 9.11
CA ARG A 213 29.13 -5.70 9.12
C ARG A 213 28.17 -6.51 8.25
N GLY A 214 28.66 -7.57 7.58
CA GLY A 214 27.87 -8.43 6.72
C GLY A 214 27.71 -7.94 5.27
N ASN A 215 28.36 -6.83 4.89
CA ASN A 215 28.31 -6.31 3.52
C ASN A 215 29.38 -7.01 2.68
N PHE A 216 29.08 -7.34 1.42
CA PHE A 216 30.12 -7.87 0.55
C PHE A 216 31.20 -6.81 0.29
N ILE A 217 32.46 -7.22 0.31
CA ILE A 217 33.58 -6.34 0.03
C ILE A 217 34.00 -6.46 -1.43
N PRO A 218 34.36 -5.35 -2.10
CA PRO A 218 34.94 -5.41 -3.43
C PRO A 218 36.16 -6.34 -3.46
N PRO A 219 36.33 -7.18 -4.49
CA PRO A 219 37.45 -8.10 -4.56
C PRO A 219 38.78 -7.38 -4.83
N ASN A 220 39.88 -8.02 -4.44
CA ASN A 220 41.23 -7.57 -4.80
C ASN A 220 41.58 -7.98 -6.25
N PRO A 221 42.35 -7.17 -7.01
CA PRO A 221 43.09 -5.97 -6.57
C PRO A 221 42.31 -4.65 -6.61
N GLU A 222 41.07 -4.63 -7.12
CA GLU A 222 40.28 -3.41 -7.30
C GLU A 222 40.10 -2.65 -5.98
N TYR A 223 39.81 -3.36 -4.90
CA TYR A 223 39.70 -2.79 -3.56
C TYR A 223 41.03 -2.15 -3.08
N SER A 224 42.15 -2.87 -3.20
CA SER A 224 43.48 -2.38 -2.82
C SER A 224 43.91 -1.15 -3.63
N ASN A 225 43.52 -1.11 -4.91
CA ASN A 225 43.80 0.01 -5.82
C ASN A 225 42.79 1.17 -5.68
N LYS A 226 41.85 1.09 -4.73
CA LYS A 226 40.78 2.08 -4.51
C LYS A 226 39.95 2.37 -5.77
N ILE A 227 39.78 1.37 -6.64
CA ILE A 227 38.97 1.49 -7.85
C ILE A 227 37.50 1.36 -7.41
N GLN A 228 36.72 2.42 -7.63
CA GLN A 228 35.30 2.40 -7.30
C GLN A 228 34.49 1.66 -8.38
N PRO A 229 33.56 0.78 -7.99
CA PRO A 229 32.61 0.19 -8.94
C PRO A 229 31.66 1.25 -9.48
N ALA A 230 31.19 1.06 -10.71
CA ALA A 230 30.11 1.81 -11.31
C ALA A 230 28.76 1.49 -10.66
N TYR A 231 28.55 0.20 -10.36
CA TYR A 231 27.41 -0.33 -9.62
C TYR A 231 27.70 -1.76 -9.15
N SER A 232 26.80 -2.32 -8.34
CA SER A 232 26.89 -3.72 -7.90
C SER A 232 25.51 -4.38 -7.78
N ASP A 233 25.50 -5.71 -7.97
CA ASP A 233 24.30 -6.54 -7.85
C ASP A 233 24.53 -7.58 -6.75
N GLU A 234 23.79 -7.46 -5.65
CA GLU A 234 23.85 -8.38 -4.52
C GLU A 234 22.93 -9.60 -4.74
N GLU A 235 23.49 -10.79 -4.55
CA GLU A 235 22.77 -12.06 -4.44
C GLU A 235 23.00 -12.67 -3.04
N GLU A 236 22.19 -13.67 -2.68
CA GLU A 236 22.21 -14.30 -1.36
C GLU A 236 23.62 -14.74 -0.88
N LYS A 237 24.47 -15.17 -1.82
CA LYS A 237 25.79 -15.76 -1.55
C LYS A 237 26.98 -14.95 -2.05
N PHE A 238 26.76 -13.95 -2.90
CA PHE A 238 27.83 -13.13 -3.48
C PHE A 238 27.30 -11.79 -3.96
N GLU A 239 28.19 -10.82 -4.11
CA GLU A 239 27.90 -9.57 -4.82
C GLU A 239 28.77 -9.50 -6.08
N THR A 240 28.15 -9.09 -7.20
CA THR A 240 28.85 -8.82 -8.45
C THR A 240 29.09 -7.32 -8.58
N PHE A 241 30.36 -6.91 -8.52
CA PHE A 241 30.78 -5.53 -8.71
C PHE A 241 31.12 -5.26 -10.17
N TYR A 242 30.58 -4.19 -10.74
CA TYR A 242 30.83 -3.79 -12.12
C TYR A 242 31.69 -2.53 -12.16
N TYR A 243 32.75 -2.56 -12.96
CA TYR A 243 33.75 -1.50 -13.02
C TYR A 243 33.85 -0.93 -14.43
N LYS A 244 34.11 0.38 -14.51
CA LYS A 244 34.35 1.09 -15.76
C LYS A 244 35.65 0.58 -16.40
N LYS A 245 35.59 0.24 -17.69
CA LYS A 245 36.74 -0.24 -18.47
C LYS A 245 37.19 0.81 -19.50
N ASP A 246 36.62 0.73 -20.70
CA ASP A 246 36.96 1.58 -21.83
C ASP A 246 35.81 2.54 -22.15
N VAL A 247 36.15 3.80 -22.46
CA VAL A 247 35.18 4.78 -22.98
C VAL A 247 34.93 4.47 -24.45
N VAL A 248 33.66 4.45 -24.84
CA VAL A 248 33.23 4.18 -26.22
C VAL A 248 32.78 5.49 -26.86
N ASP A 249 33.35 5.81 -28.02
CA ASP A 249 32.93 6.95 -28.83
C ASP A 249 31.66 6.61 -29.62
N LEU A 250 30.55 7.22 -29.23
CA LEU A 250 29.24 7.07 -29.88
C LEU A 250 28.92 8.22 -30.84
N SER A 251 29.91 9.02 -31.28
CA SER A 251 29.69 10.19 -32.15
C SER A 251 29.00 9.83 -33.48
N SER A 252 29.19 8.61 -33.99
CA SER A 252 28.51 8.12 -35.20
C SER A 252 27.02 7.82 -34.99
N GLN A 253 26.58 7.65 -33.74
CA GLN A 253 25.21 7.29 -33.35
C GLN A 253 24.45 8.43 -32.65
N ILE A 254 25.17 9.45 -32.17
CA ILE A 254 24.64 10.65 -31.52
C ILE A 254 24.69 11.81 -32.52
N GLN A 255 23.56 12.04 -33.20
CA GLN A 255 23.43 13.13 -34.19
C GLN A 255 23.22 14.50 -33.54
N THR A 256 22.71 14.53 -32.31
CA THR A 256 22.50 15.72 -31.51
C THR A 256 22.65 15.37 -30.03
N THR A 257 23.16 16.33 -29.24
CA THR A 257 23.16 16.24 -27.78
C THR A 257 21.95 16.94 -27.15
N GLN A 258 21.16 17.66 -27.95
CA GLN A 258 19.92 18.27 -27.49
C GLN A 258 18.90 17.19 -27.10
N PRO A 259 17.95 17.50 -26.19
CA PRO A 259 16.85 16.61 -25.87
C PRO A 259 16.11 16.17 -27.14
N SER A 260 15.92 14.86 -27.30
CA SER A 260 15.38 14.26 -28.53
C SER A 260 14.42 13.13 -28.23
N PHE A 261 13.41 12.94 -29.09
CA PHE A 261 12.48 11.81 -29.00
C PHE A 261 13.20 10.44 -29.09
N TYR A 262 14.40 10.38 -29.71
CA TYR A 262 15.23 9.16 -29.73
C TYR A 262 15.77 8.74 -28.37
N ASN A 263 15.80 9.64 -27.39
CA ASN A 263 16.34 9.36 -26.08
C ASN A 263 15.27 8.85 -25.09
N PHE A 264 13.99 8.95 -25.44
CA PHE A 264 12.90 8.59 -24.54
C PHE A 264 12.77 7.07 -24.37
N SER A 265 12.80 6.60 -23.12
CA SER A 265 12.68 5.18 -22.78
C SER A 265 11.78 4.89 -21.59
N GLN A 266 11.11 5.89 -21.01
CA GLN A 266 10.26 5.66 -19.84
C GLN A 266 9.06 4.78 -20.19
N VAL A 267 8.64 3.95 -19.23
CA VAL A 267 7.43 3.13 -19.33
C VAL A 267 6.32 3.90 -18.64
N PHE A 268 5.31 4.33 -19.40
CA PHE A 268 4.24 5.15 -18.85
C PHE A 268 3.33 4.37 -17.90
N TYR A 269 2.93 3.18 -18.32
CA TYR A 269 2.11 2.29 -17.51
C TYR A 269 2.43 0.83 -17.79
N ASP A 270 2.71 0.08 -16.74
CA ASP A 270 2.88 -1.37 -16.78
C ASP A 270 2.54 -1.95 -15.42
N TYR A 271 1.53 -2.80 -15.37
CA TYR A 271 1.08 -3.36 -14.10
C TYR A 271 2.12 -4.31 -13.49
N ASP A 272 2.81 -5.12 -14.30
CA ASP A 272 3.71 -6.17 -13.82
C ASP A 272 5.01 -5.58 -13.23
N LEU A 273 5.23 -4.27 -13.37
CA LEU A 273 6.37 -3.55 -12.81
C LEU A 273 6.09 -2.91 -11.45
N LYS A 274 4.85 -2.93 -10.94
CA LYS A 274 4.52 -2.33 -9.64
C LYS A 274 4.87 -3.27 -8.50
N GLY A 275 5.64 -2.75 -7.52
CA GLY A 275 5.71 -3.33 -6.19
C GLY A 275 4.30 -3.34 -5.57
N PHE A 276 4.01 -4.34 -4.73
CA PHE A 276 2.72 -4.66 -4.12
C PHE A 276 2.09 -3.58 -3.21
N ASN A 277 2.43 -2.29 -3.35
CA ASN A 277 1.91 -1.20 -2.53
C ASN A 277 1.34 -0.07 -3.42
N ASP A 278 0.05 0.22 -3.28
CA ASP A 278 -0.62 1.34 -3.96
C ASP A 278 0.02 2.70 -3.68
N ARG A 279 0.83 2.79 -2.61
CA ARG A 279 1.59 3.99 -2.21
C ARG A 279 2.81 4.27 -3.05
N VAL A 280 3.23 3.33 -3.88
CA VAL A 280 4.37 3.49 -4.78
C VAL A 280 3.89 4.05 -6.10
N LYS A 281 4.07 5.36 -6.28
CA LYS A 281 3.81 6.09 -7.53
C LYS A 281 4.52 5.42 -8.71
N VAL A 282 4.04 5.69 -9.93
CA VAL A 282 4.77 5.52 -11.21
C VAL A 282 6.15 6.22 -11.20
N ALA A 283 6.40 7.11 -10.23
CA ALA A 283 7.71 7.69 -9.96
C ALA A 283 8.79 6.61 -9.69
N GLU A 284 8.48 5.49 -9.03
CA GLU A 284 9.48 4.41 -8.80
C GLU A 284 9.69 3.53 -10.04
N THR A 285 8.70 3.37 -10.92
CA THR A 285 8.90 2.68 -12.21
C THR A 285 9.79 3.46 -13.18
N ASN A 286 9.91 4.78 -12.99
CA ASN A 286 10.83 5.61 -13.77
C ASN A 286 12.19 5.82 -13.11
N TYR A 287 12.33 5.49 -11.82
CA TYR A 287 13.61 5.53 -11.12
C TYR A 287 14.46 4.32 -11.51
N TYR A 288 15.12 4.44 -12.66
CA TYR A 288 16.18 3.51 -13.02
C TYR A 288 17.37 3.78 -12.09
N ASN A 289 17.50 2.98 -11.03
CA ASN A 289 18.69 3.02 -10.21
C ASN A 289 19.87 2.49 -11.03
N LYS A 290 20.66 3.41 -11.56
CA LYS A 290 21.87 3.11 -12.32
C LYS A 290 22.94 2.39 -11.48
N ASN A 291 22.83 2.47 -10.15
CA ASN A 291 23.68 1.81 -9.18
C ASN A 291 23.19 0.39 -8.80
N SER A 292 22.01 -0.03 -9.28
CA SER A 292 21.52 -1.42 -9.21
C SER A 292 20.37 -1.60 -10.22
N PRO A 293 20.69 -1.90 -11.49
CA PRO A 293 19.73 -1.83 -12.57
C PRO A 293 18.77 -3.02 -12.55
N ASN A 294 17.47 -2.76 -12.34
CA ASN A 294 16.45 -3.78 -12.54
C ASN A 294 16.39 -4.19 -14.04
N ASN A 295 16.92 -5.38 -14.36
CA ASN A 295 17.02 -5.87 -15.72
C ASN A 295 15.65 -6.03 -16.42
N ILE A 296 14.59 -6.35 -15.67
CA ILE A 296 13.22 -6.46 -16.24
C ILE A 296 12.75 -5.07 -16.68
N LEU A 297 12.93 -4.07 -15.81
CA LEU A 297 12.58 -2.68 -16.12
C LEU A 297 13.42 -2.14 -17.29
N LYS A 298 14.74 -2.38 -17.27
CA LYS A 298 15.65 -1.96 -18.35
C LYS A 298 15.23 -2.52 -19.71
N ASN A 299 14.87 -3.80 -19.76
CA ASN A 299 14.36 -4.44 -20.97
C ASN A 299 13.07 -3.77 -21.47
N LYS A 300 12.10 -3.52 -20.58
CA LYS A 300 10.84 -2.85 -20.94
C LYS A 300 11.08 -1.42 -21.45
N LYS A 301 11.94 -0.64 -20.78
CA LYS A 301 12.37 0.69 -21.23
C LYS A 301 13.02 0.64 -22.63
N ALA A 302 13.88 -0.35 -22.89
CA ALA A 302 14.53 -0.54 -24.18
C ALA A 302 13.53 -0.86 -25.30
N ILE A 303 12.49 -1.67 -25.02
CA ILE A 303 11.41 -1.96 -25.97
C ILE A 303 10.66 -0.69 -26.36
N ILE A 304 10.34 0.18 -25.40
CA ILE A 304 9.70 1.49 -25.70
C ILE A 304 10.62 2.32 -26.58
N ASN A 305 11.89 2.48 -26.20
CA ASN A 305 12.84 3.29 -26.97
C ASN A 305 13.06 2.75 -28.40
N GLN A 306 13.09 1.42 -28.57
CA GLN A 306 13.16 0.76 -29.88
C GLN A 306 11.92 1.06 -30.73
N LYS A 307 10.71 0.91 -30.16
CA LYS A 307 9.45 1.21 -30.87
C LYS A 307 9.39 2.67 -31.31
N THR A 308 9.74 3.61 -30.42
CA THR A 308 9.81 5.04 -30.72
C THR A 308 10.81 5.34 -31.83
N THR A 309 12.03 4.82 -31.72
CA THR A 309 13.08 5.02 -32.73
C THR A 309 12.66 4.45 -34.09
N THR A 310 12.04 3.27 -34.12
CA THR A 310 11.56 2.65 -35.37
C THR A 310 10.50 3.51 -36.05
N LEU A 311 9.57 4.07 -35.28
CA LEU A 311 8.53 4.97 -35.79
C LEU A 311 9.11 6.27 -36.35
N LEU A 312 10.10 6.86 -35.69
CA LEU A 312 10.80 8.06 -36.18
C LEU A 312 11.63 7.78 -37.44
N ASN A 313 12.33 6.64 -37.47
CA ASN A 313 13.16 6.22 -38.60
C ASN A 313 12.33 5.93 -39.86
N SER A 314 11.07 5.52 -39.72
CA SER A 314 10.15 5.33 -40.84
C SER A 314 9.92 6.63 -41.64
N LYS A 315 10.11 7.79 -40.99
CA LYS A 315 9.83 9.14 -41.52
C LYS A 315 8.41 9.26 -42.11
N ASN A 316 7.46 8.49 -41.58
CA ASN A 316 6.09 8.46 -42.05
C ASN A 316 5.15 9.23 -41.10
N PRO A 317 4.83 10.50 -41.36
CA PRO A 317 3.95 11.28 -40.49
C PRO A 317 2.53 10.71 -40.40
N ALA A 318 2.05 9.98 -41.42
CA ALA A 318 0.72 9.39 -41.40
C ALA A 318 0.59 8.23 -40.40
N GLU A 319 1.67 7.47 -40.20
CA GLU A 319 1.70 6.40 -39.18
C GLU A 319 1.63 6.97 -37.76
N LEU A 320 2.35 8.08 -37.52
CA LEU A 320 2.32 8.80 -36.26
C LEU A 320 0.96 9.49 -36.02
N GLU A 321 0.36 10.08 -37.06
CA GLU A 321 -0.97 10.68 -36.98
C GLU A 321 -2.01 9.65 -36.55
N LYS A 322 -2.01 8.46 -37.17
CA LYS A 322 -2.91 7.36 -36.80
C LYS A 322 -2.72 6.92 -35.35
N LEU A 323 -1.48 6.80 -34.88
CA LEU A 323 -1.19 6.46 -33.49
C LEU A 323 -1.79 7.50 -32.53
N PHE A 324 -1.69 8.79 -32.86
CA PHE A 324 -2.27 9.87 -32.07
C PHE A 324 -3.80 9.88 -32.12
N GLU A 325 -4.41 9.57 -33.26
CA GLU A 325 -5.87 9.42 -33.37
C GLU A 325 -6.38 8.28 -32.49
N ASP A 326 -5.71 7.13 -32.51
CA ASP A 326 -6.04 5.97 -31.67
C ASP A 326 -5.91 6.35 -30.19
N PHE A 327 -4.83 7.02 -29.80
CA PHE A 327 -4.63 7.51 -28.44
C PHE A 327 -5.72 8.51 -27.99
N LEU A 328 -6.02 9.52 -28.80
CA LEU A 328 -7.04 10.52 -28.47
C LEU A 328 -8.44 9.91 -28.41
N SER A 329 -8.72 8.86 -29.19
CA SER A 329 -9.96 8.08 -29.09
C SER A 329 -10.06 7.35 -27.74
N ILE A 330 -8.96 6.74 -27.26
CA ILE A 330 -8.88 6.14 -25.93
C ILE A 330 -9.07 7.21 -24.86
N SER A 331 -8.35 8.33 -24.93
CA SER A 331 -8.47 9.44 -23.98
C SER A 331 -9.89 10.01 -23.95
N LYS A 332 -10.59 10.08 -25.08
CA LYS A 332 -12.01 10.48 -25.14
C LYS A 332 -12.92 9.47 -24.44
N THR A 333 -12.70 8.17 -24.65
CA THR A 333 -13.44 7.09 -23.99
C THR A 333 -13.28 7.15 -22.47
N TYR A 334 -12.08 7.41 -22.00
CA TYR A 334 -11.74 7.55 -20.59
C TYR A 334 -12.00 8.95 -20.03
N ARG A 335 -12.47 9.89 -20.87
CA ARG A 335 -12.72 11.30 -20.52
C ARG A 335 -11.50 11.99 -19.89
N ILE A 336 -10.29 11.68 -20.37
CA ILE A 336 -9.07 12.40 -20.00
C ILE A 336 -9.09 13.77 -20.66
N LYS A 337 -9.07 14.83 -19.84
CA LYS A 337 -9.09 16.20 -20.35
C LYS A 337 -7.82 16.50 -21.13
N ASN A 338 -8.00 17.08 -22.31
CA ASN A 338 -6.95 17.54 -23.20
C ASN A 338 -7.55 18.45 -24.29
N ASN A 339 -6.71 19.18 -25.01
CA ASN A 339 -7.10 19.97 -26.20
C ASN A 339 -6.24 19.62 -27.43
N LEU A 340 -5.67 18.42 -27.46
CA LEU A 340 -4.76 17.96 -28.51
C LEU A 340 -5.51 17.65 -29.82
N ASN A 341 -4.79 17.81 -30.93
CA ASN A 341 -5.26 17.43 -32.26
C ASN A 341 -4.13 16.67 -32.98
N ALA A 342 -4.42 15.47 -33.48
CA ALA A 342 -3.41 14.57 -34.06
C ALA A 342 -2.56 15.23 -35.15
N LYS A 343 -3.18 15.89 -36.14
CA LYS A 343 -2.47 16.58 -37.22
C LYS A 343 -1.54 17.68 -36.73
N LYS A 344 -2.05 18.54 -35.83
CA LYS A 344 -1.23 19.61 -35.25
C LYS A 344 -0.11 19.03 -34.37
N TRP A 345 -0.38 17.95 -33.65
CA TRP A 345 0.61 17.27 -32.83
C TRP A 345 1.75 16.67 -33.66
N VAL A 346 1.43 16.01 -34.78
CA VAL A 346 2.45 15.54 -35.73
C VAL A 346 3.30 16.69 -36.26
N SER A 347 2.71 17.85 -36.55
CA SER A 347 3.46 19.03 -37.04
C SER A 347 4.42 19.62 -36.01
N MET A 348 4.23 19.36 -34.71
CA MET A 348 5.18 19.74 -33.66
C MET A 348 6.43 18.83 -33.65
N ILE A 349 6.34 17.65 -34.23
CA ILE A 349 7.42 16.64 -34.22
C ILE A 349 8.15 16.64 -35.56
N TYR A 350 7.39 16.52 -36.66
CA TYR A 350 7.91 16.53 -38.01
C TYR A 350 7.97 17.95 -38.56
N SER A 351 9.19 18.49 -38.69
CA SER A 351 9.45 19.71 -39.45
C SER A 351 10.69 19.54 -40.32
N LYS A 352 10.74 20.23 -41.46
CA LYS A 352 11.88 20.17 -42.40
C LYS A 352 13.20 20.58 -41.72
N ASP A 353 13.11 21.48 -40.76
CA ASP A 353 14.24 22.02 -40.03
C ASP A 353 14.59 21.20 -38.78
N ASN A 354 13.94 20.05 -38.51
CA ASN A 354 14.18 19.17 -37.35
C ASN A 354 14.55 17.72 -37.76
N PRO A 355 15.67 17.50 -38.49
CA PRO A 355 16.04 16.17 -38.97
C PRO A 355 16.40 15.20 -37.83
N ASN A 356 16.78 15.72 -36.66
CA ASN A 356 17.23 14.95 -35.50
C ASN A 356 16.11 14.68 -34.47
N PHE A 357 14.87 15.10 -34.75
CA PHE A 357 13.73 14.95 -33.84
C PHE A 357 13.99 15.50 -32.43
N GLU A 358 14.61 16.68 -32.36
CA GLU A 358 14.81 17.41 -31.12
C GLU A 358 13.46 17.89 -30.57
N ILE A 359 13.33 17.95 -29.24
CA ILE A 359 12.12 18.43 -28.57
C ILE A 359 12.07 19.95 -28.69
N ARG A 360 11.15 20.45 -29.53
CA ARG A 360 11.00 21.89 -29.78
C ARG A 360 9.75 22.50 -29.17
N TYR A 361 8.80 21.68 -28.75
CA TYR A 361 7.52 22.08 -28.21
C TYR A 361 7.23 21.23 -26.98
N PHE A 362 6.67 21.84 -25.94
CA PHE A 362 6.27 21.15 -24.72
C PHE A 362 4.75 21.25 -24.56
N ILE A 363 4.11 20.13 -24.22
CA ILE A 363 2.67 20.06 -23.94
C ILE A 363 2.50 20.16 -22.42
N LYS A 364 1.55 20.98 -21.97
CA LYS A 364 1.26 21.14 -20.55
C LYS A 364 0.66 19.85 -19.97
N ASP A 365 0.98 19.55 -18.73
CA ASP A 365 0.33 18.50 -17.93
C ASP A 365 -0.83 19.02 -17.06
N TYR A 366 -1.13 20.33 -17.15
CA TYR A 366 -2.23 21.01 -16.46
C TYR A 366 -3.14 21.80 -17.41
N GLU A 367 -4.37 22.08 -16.97
CA GLU A 367 -5.36 22.89 -17.70
C GLU A 367 -5.26 24.38 -17.31
N GLY A 368 -5.21 25.29 -18.29
CA GLY A 368 -5.28 26.75 -18.08
C GLY A 368 -3.93 27.46 -17.96
N LYS A 369 -3.91 28.63 -17.30
CA LYS A 369 -2.68 29.36 -16.97
C LYS A 369 -2.07 28.77 -15.70
N MET A 370 -0.75 28.64 -15.68
CA MET A 370 0.03 28.16 -14.52
C MET A 370 -0.42 28.94 -13.27
N ARG A 371 -0.69 28.23 -12.17
CA ARG A 371 -0.94 28.86 -10.87
C ARG A 371 0.37 29.53 -10.46
N THR A 372 0.34 30.83 -10.19
CA THR A 372 1.53 31.68 -9.93
C THR A 372 2.38 31.28 -8.73
N ASP A 373 2.06 30.19 -8.06
CA ASP A 373 2.60 29.82 -6.74
C ASP A 373 3.37 28.48 -6.77
N GLU A 374 3.48 27.84 -7.94
CA GLU A 374 4.32 26.65 -8.14
C GLU A 374 5.42 27.00 -9.15
N ASP A 375 6.52 27.57 -8.63
CA ASP A 375 7.79 27.54 -9.34
C ASP A 375 8.10 26.08 -9.68
N ALA A 376 8.33 25.87 -10.97
CA ALA A 376 8.39 24.57 -11.60
C ALA A 376 9.38 23.62 -10.90
N TYR A 377 9.04 22.34 -10.95
CA TYR A 377 9.77 21.12 -10.55
C TYR A 377 11.21 20.96 -11.08
N TYR A 378 11.86 22.02 -11.52
CA TYR A 378 13.27 22.05 -11.81
C TYR A 378 13.95 22.55 -10.54
N GLU A 379 14.70 21.66 -9.86
CA GLU A 379 15.71 22.10 -8.90
C GLU A 379 16.42 23.30 -9.49
N GLU A 380 16.52 24.36 -8.69
CA GLU A 380 17.25 25.58 -8.98
C GLU A 380 18.57 25.17 -9.62
N THR A 381 18.66 25.28 -10.95
CA THR A 381 19.87 24.92 -11.68
C THR A 381 20.96 25.76 -11.07
N VAL A 382 22.01 25.12 -10.52
CA VAL A 382 23.18 25.79 -9.94
C VAL A 382 23.41 27.06 -10.72
N ALA A 383 23.10 28.21 -10.09
CA ALA A 383 23.01 29.46 -10.81
C ALA A 383 24.39 29.73 -11.42
N VAL A 384 24.55 29.44 -12.71
CA VAL A 384 25.82 29.65 -13.41
C VAL A 384 26.16 31.16 -13.48
N ASP A 385 25.17 31.99 -13.12
CA ASP A 385 25.20 33.43 -12.94
C ASP A 385 25.37 33.90 -11.47
N SER A 386 26.00 33.11 -10.58
CA SER A 386 26.23 33.48 -9.17
C SER A 386 27.20 34.65 -8.94
N VAL A 387 27.14 35.70 -9.76
CA VAL A 387 27.58 37.04 -9.39
C VAL A 387 26.40 37.96 -9.09
N VAL A 388 25.15 37.67 -9.51
CA VAL A 388 24.02 38.58 -9.24
C VAL A 388 22.65 37.88 -9.13
N ALA A 389 22.25 37.46 -7.91
CA ALA A 389 21.04 37.94 -7.22
C ALA A 389 20.63 37.07 -5.99
N THR A 390 20.70 37.73 -4.83
CA THR A 390 19.82 37.66 -3.65
C THR A 390 19.76 36.40 -2.75
N THR A 391 20.21 36.64 -1.51
CA THR A 391 20.12 35.90 -0.23
C THR A 391 21.19 34.83 0.05
N ASP A 392 21.98 35.13 1.09
CA ASP A 392 23.00 34.37 1.84
C ASP A 392 24.04 33.50 1.10
N TYR A 393 25.30 33.94 1.22
CA TYR A 393 26.58 33.24 0.95
C TYR A 393 26.53 31.99 0.05
N PRO A 394 26.98 32.05 -1.22
CA PRO A 394 27.07 30.87 -2.07
C PRO A 394 27.99 29.82 -1.43
N ASN A 395 27.50 28.58 -1.36
CA ASN A 395 28.25 27.46 -0.80
C ASN A 395 29.49 27.18 -1.66
N GLU A 396 30.61 26.82 -1.03
CA GLU A 396 31.88 26.54 -1.74
C GLU A 396 31.72 25.39 -2.76
N ASN A 397 30.80 24.47 -2.50
CA ASN A 397 30.45 23.37 -3.41
C ASN A 397 29.75 23.88 -4.69
N ASP A 398 28.83 24.84 -4.60
CA ASP A 398 28.11 25.38 -5.78
C ASP A 398 29.08 26.14 -6.71
N ILE A 399 30.05 26.84 -6.11
CA ILE A 399 31.12 27.52 -6.85
C ILE A 399 32.03 26.49 -7.54
N ARG A 400 32.40 25.40 -6.86
CA ARG A 400 33.21 24.33 -7.45
C ARG A 400 32.48 23.63 -8.59
N ASP A 401 31.19 23.38 -8.45
CA ASP A 401 30.40 22.69 -9.48
C ASP A 401 30.16 23.58 -10.69
N SER A 402 29.88 24.87 -10.50
CA SER A 402 29.79 25.83 -11.61
C SER A 402 31.11 26.00 -12.37
N ILE A 403 32.26 26.01 -11.68
CA ILE A 403 33.59 26.03 -12.33
C ILE A 403 33.81 24.75 -13.14
N LYS A 404 33.56 23.56 -12.58
CA LYS A 404 33.69 22.28 -13.28
C LYS A 404 32.77 22.20 -14.51
N ILE A 405 31.53 22.66 -14.41
CA ILE A 405 30.60 22.67 -15.54
C ILE A 405 31.15 23.53 -16.69
N ARG A 406 31.72 24.71 -16.41
CA ARG A 406 32.33 25.58 -17.43
C ARG A 406 33.54 24.94 -18.12
N GLU A 407 34.25 24.04 -17.43
CA GLU A 407 35.33 23.27 -18.01
C GLU A 407 34.86 22.23 -19.04
N PHE A 408 33.63 21.75 -18.93
CA PHE A 408 32.99 20.85 -19.91
C PHE A 408 32.19 21.62 -20.97
N ASN A 409 31.58 22.76 -20.59
CA ASN A 409 30.79 23.62 -21.47
C ASN A 409 31.22 25.09 -21.34
N PRO A 410 32.25 25.54 -22.08
CA PRO A 410 32.72 26.92 -22.01
C PRO A 410 31.68 27.97 -22.45
N GLU A 411 30.72 27.55 -23.27
CA GLU A 411 29.68 28.42 -23.86
C GLU A 411 28.38 28.39 -23.07
N ILE A 412 28.34 27.78 -21.88
CA ILE A 412 27.10 27.59 -21.11
C ILE A 412 26.33 28.90 -20.84
N ASN A 413 27.04 30.01 -20.63
CA ASN A 413 26.43 31.33 -20.39
C ASN A 413 25.75 31.92 -21.65
N GLN A 414 26.10 31.42 -22.84
CA GLN A 414 25.48 31.81 -24.10
C GLN A 414 24.31 30.89 -24.47
N GLN A 415 24.13 29.79 -23.74
CA GLN A 415 23.07 28.81 -23.96
C GLN A 415 21.85 29.14 -23.09
N LEU A 416 20.67 28.84 -23.61
CA LEU A 416 19.44 28.95 -22.84
C LEU A 416 19.38 27.79 -21.83
N ALA A 417 19.20 28.11 -20.55
CA ALA A 417 19.01 27.11 -19.51
C ALA A 417 17.78 26.22 -19.81
N PRO A 418 17.79 24.91 -19.47
CA PRO A 418 16.73 23.97 -19.80
C PRO A 418 15.33 24.40 -19.32
N ASP A 419 15.23 24.96 -18.12
CA ASP A 419 14.00 25.52 -17.55
C ASP A 419 13.45 26.67 -18.39
N LYS A 420 14.32 27.61 -18.79
CA LYS A 420 13.98 28.73 -19.67
C LYS A 420 13.62 28.25 -21.07
N TYR A 421 14.30 27.21 -21.57
CA TYR A 421 13.98 26.57 -22.85
C TYR A 421 12.59 25.96 -22.84
N VAL A 422 12.25 25.16 -21.82
CA VAL A 422 10.91 24.60 -21.62
C VAL A 422 9.86 25.72 -21.57
N LYS A 423 10.11 26.76 -20.76
CA LYS A 423 9.19 27.89 -20.60
C LYS A 423 8.94 28.64 -21.91
N ASN A 424 10.00 28.91 -22.68
CA ASN A 424 9.90 29.62 -23.96
C ASN A 424 9.24 28.80 -25.06
N ASN A 425 9.30 27.47 -24.96
CA ASN A 425 8.80 26.54 -25.96
C ASN A 425 7.51 25.81 -25.51
N MET A 426 6.88 26.27 -24.43
CA MET A 426 5.63 25.74 -23.93
C MET A 426 4.47 26.10 -24.86
N THR A 427 3.66 25.11 -25.22
CA THR A 427 2.50 25.30 -26.11
C THR A 427 1.24 25.63 -25.33
N GLU A 428 0.18 26.06 -26.03
CA GLU A 428 -1.17 26.15 -25.44
C GLU A 428 -1.89 24.79 -25.36
N TYR A 429 -1.24 23.72 -25.85
CA TYR A 429 -1.80 22.39 -25.74
C TYR A 429 -1.53 21.78 -24.37
N TYR A 430 -2.48 20.97 -23.89
CA TYR A 430 -2.37 20.26 -22.63
C TYR A 430 -2.94 18.84 -22.73
N TYR A 431 -2.41 17.96 -21.87
CA TYR A 431 -2.90 16.60 -21.66
C TYR A 431 -2.69 16.18 -20.20
N LEU A 432 -3.77 15.85 -19.48
CA LEU A 432 -3.66 15.43 -18.07
C LEU A 432 -3.17 13.97 -17.98
N SER A 433 -1.86 13.78 -18.01
CA SER A 433 -1.22 12.45 -18.00
C SER A 433 -1.38 11.73 -16.67
N GLU A 434 -1.37 12.44 -15.54
CA GLU A 434 -1.63 11.88 -14.21
C GLU A 434 -3.03 11.24 -14.14
N ASN A 435 -4.07 11.91 -14.65
CA ASN A 435 -5.43 11.35 -14.71
C ASN A 435 -5.51 10.03 -15.49
N MET A 436 -4.73 9.90 -16.58
CA MET A 436 -4.66 8.66 -17.35
C MET A 436 -3.99 7.55 -16.53
N THR A 437 -2.86 7.86 -15.90
CA THR A 437 -2.13 6.94 -15.02
C THR A 437 -2.99 6.47 -13.85
N ASP A 438 -3.73 7.38 -13.21
CA ASP A 438 -4.62 7.09 -12.09
C ASP A 438 -5.78 6.18 -12.51
N LEU A 439 -6.35 6.42 -13.69
CA LEU A 439 -7.41 5.57 -14.22
C LEU A 439 -6.92 4.15 -14.48
N LEU A 440 -5.78 3.99 -15.17
CA LEU A 440 -5.21 2.67 -15.45
C LEU A 440 -4.87 1.94 -14.15
N THR A 441 -4.24 2.65 -13.21
CA THR A 441 -3.90 2.13 -11.88
C THR A 441 -5.14 1.68 -11.11
N SER A 442 -6.19 2.50 -11.10
CA SER A 442 -7.43 2.21 -10.37
C SER A 442 -8.19 1.03 -10.97
N VAL A 443 -8.19 0.90 -12.30
CA VAL A 443 -8.79 -0.26 -12.97
C VAL A 443 -8.09 -1.53 -12.54
N ASP A 444 -6.76 -1.58 -12.57
CA ASP A 444 -6.03 -2.81 -12.25
C ASP A 444 -6.01 -3.13 -10.75
N SER A 445 -5.91 -2.14 -9.86
CA SER A 445 -5.92 -2.36 -8.41
C SER A 445 -7.25 -2.98 -7.96
N VAL A 446 -8.38 -2.43 -8.41
CA VAL A 446 -9.71 -2.97 -8.06
C VAL A 446 -9.88 -4.41 -8.51
N LYS A 447 -9.28 -4.80 -9.65
CA LYS A 447 -9.34 -6.17 -10.17
C LYS A 447 -8.51 -7.16 -9.35
N LYS A 448 -7.31 -6.76 -8.93
CA LYS A 448 -6.29 -7.69 -8.42
C LYS A 448 -6.15 -7.68 -6.90
N ASP A 449 -6.50 -6.60 -6.22
CA ASP A 449 -6.30 -6.47 -4.78
C ASP A 449 -7.11 -7.48 -3.96
N ASP A 450 -6.55 -8.02 -2.88
CA ASP A 450 -7.30 -8.91 -2.00
C ASP A 450 -8.05 -8.12 -0.91
N PHE A 451 -9.09 -7.39 -1.32
CA PHE A 451 -9.93 -6.63 -0.38
C PHE A 451 -10.61 -7.51 0.68
N PHE A 452 -10.73 -8.82 0.45
CA PHE A 452 -11.34 -9.74 1.40
C PHE A 452 -10.36 -10.05 2.54
N SER A 453 -9.20 -10.62 2.23
CA SER A 453 -8.24 -11.04 3.25
C SER A 453 -7.69 -9.88 4.07
N GLU A 454 -7.53 -8.70 3.44
CA GLU A 454 -7.07 -7.49 4.12
C GLU A 454 -8.05 -6.99 5.20
N ASN A 455 -9.36 -7.17 5.00
CA ASN A 455 -10.38 -6.51 5.82
C ASN A 455 -11.23 -7.47 6.67
N ILE A 456 -11.40 -8.73 6.24
CA ILE A 456 -12.27 -9.72 6.89
C ILE A 456 -11.96 -9.91 8.37
N HIS A 457 -10.68 -9.78 8.70
CA HIS A 457 -10.16 -9.94 10.04
C HIS A 457 -10.83 -9.01 11.06
N ILE A 458 -11.01 -7.74 10.70
CA ILE A 458 -11.61 -6.71 11.57
C ILE A 458 -13.09 -7.03 11.80
N TYR A 459 -13.83 -7.39 10.75
CA TYR A 459 -15.27 -7.67 10.83
C TYR A 459 -15.57 -8.91 11.70
N ILE A 460 -14.75 -9.95 11.59
CA ILE A 460 -14.89 -11.16 12.40
C ILE A 460 -14.67 -10.85 13.88
N TRP A 461 -13.65 -10.06 14.24
CA TRP A 461 -13.40 -9.68 15.63
C TRP A 461 -14.50 -8.79 16.21
N VAL A 462 -14.97 -7.80 15.45
CA VAL A 462 -16.12 -6.97 15.86
C VAL A 462 -17.34 -7.84 16.12
N ALA A 463 -17.63 -8.79 15.23
CA ALA A 463 -18.73 -9.73 15.41
C ALA A 463 -18.55 -10.63 16.63
N PHE A 464 -17.34 -11.13 16.88
CA PHE A 464 -17.03 -11.95 18.05
C PHE A 464 -17.24 -11.18 19.36
N PHE A 465 -16.62 -10.01 19.52
CA PHE A 465 -16.71 -9.21 20.75
C PHE A 465 -18.13 -8.73 21.05
N LEU A 466 -18.86 -8.25 20.03
CA LEU A 466 -20.26 -7.85 20.23
C LEU A 466 -21.12 -9.07 20.62
N SER A 467 -20.83 -10.25 20.07
CA SER A 467 -21.57 -11.47 20.39
C SER A 467 -21.29 -11.97 21.80
N THR A 468 -20.03 -11.95 22.25
CA THR A 468 -19.70 -12.29 23.63
C THR A 468 -20.33 -11.30 24.60
N PHE A 469 -20.36 -10.00 24.26
CA PHE A 469 -20.98 -8.98 25.10
C PHE A 469 -22.50 -9.15 25.21
N ILE A 470 -23.20 -9.38 24.10
CA ILE A 470 -24.65 -9.66 24.07
C ILE A 470 -24.95 -10.98 24.80
N PHE A 471 -24.10 -11.98 24.64
CA PHE A 471 -24.25 -13.25 25.32
C PHE A 471 -24.07 -13.10 26.85
N SER A 472 -23.05 -12.37 27.30
CA SER A 472 -22.85 -11.98 28.70
C SER A 472 -24.09 -11.29 29.27
N PHE A 473 -24.58 -10.25 28.58
CA PHE A 473 -25.82 -9.55 28.94
C PHE A 473 -27.01 -10.49 29.15
N ARG A 474 -27.19 -11.44 28.23
CA ARG A 474 -28.28 -12.41 28.23
C ARG A 474 -28.19 -13.41 29.39
N ILE A 475 -26.98 -13.80 29.77
CA ILE A 475 -26.76 -14.80 30.82
C ILE A 475 -26.80 -14.17 32.21
N THR A 476 -26.07 -13.07 32.43
CA THR A 476 -25.91 -12.47 33.78
C THR A 476 -26.88 -11.33 34.05
N GLY A 477 -27.48 -10.75 33.00
CA GLY A 477 -28.39 -9.61 33.10
C GLY A 477 -27.70 -8.24 33.08
N LEU A 478 -28.49 -7.18 32.85
CA LEU A 478 -28.00 -5.80 32.70
C LEU A 478 -27.18 -5.32 33.89
N ARG A 479 -27.75 -5.52 35.10
CA ARG A 479 -27.15 -5.04 36.35
C ARG A 479 -25.73 -5.58 36.48
N SER A 480 -25.58 -6.90 36.43
CA SER A 480 -24.28 -7.58 36.50
C SER A 480 -23.30 -7.09 35.43
N LEU A 481 -23.75 -6.94 34.18
CA LEU A 481 -22.90 -6.49 33.08
C LEU A 481 -22.38 -5.07 33.32
N LEU A 482 -23.24 -4.14 33.73
CA LEU A 482 -22.84 -2.76 34.04
C LEU A 482 -21.82 -2.72 35.19
N PHE A 483 -22.06 -3.47 36.25
CA PHE A 483 -21.07 -3.59 37.34
C PHE A 483 -19.76 -4.22 36.85
N SER A 484 -19.80 -5.16 35.91
CA SER A 484 -18.59 -5.74 35.31
C SER A 484 -17.81 -4.68 34.55
N VAL A 485 -18.46 -3.85 33.72
CA VAL A 485 -17.79 -2.75 33.00
C VAL A 485 -17.14 -1.76 33.97
N ILE A 486 -17.85 -1.36 35.04
CA ILE A 486 -17.30 -0.48 36.07
C ILE A 486 -16.11 -1.14 36.77
N SER A 487 -16.23 -2.41 37.17
CA SER A 487 -15.14 -3.18 37.79
C SER A 487 -13.93 -3.32 36.87
N ALA A 488 -14.12 -3.44 35.55
CA ALA A 488 -13.02 -3.50 34.59
C ALA A 488 -12.26 -2.17 34.54
N GLY A 489 -12.98 -1.05 34.55
CA GLY A 489 -12.38 0.29 34.62
C GLY A 489 -11.57 0.49 35.91
N VAL A 490 -12.15 0.13 37.06
CA VAL A 490 -11.45 0.19 38.36
C VAL A 490 -10.22 -0.72 38.36
N LEU A 491 -10.35 -1.95 37.89
CA LEU A 491 -9.23 -2.90 37.81
C LEU A 491 -8.11 -2.37 36.91
N THR A 492 -8.43 -1.81 35.76
CA THR A 492 -7.46 -1.23 34.82
C THR A 492 -6.72 -0.06 35.48
N LEU A 493 -7.44 0.82 36.19
CA LEU A 493 -6.84 1.91 36.94
C LEU A 493 -5.90 1.39 38.04
N THR A 494 -6.33 0.40 38.82
CA THR A 494 -5.51 -0.21 39.86
C THR A 494 -4.23 -0.85 39.29
N VAL A 495 -4.36 -1.62 38.19
CA VAL A 495 -3.21 -2.21 37.50
C VAL A 495 -2.24 -1.12 37.03
N THR A 496 -2.76 -0.04 36.45
CA THR A 496 -1.95 1.08 35.97
C THR A 496 -1.21 1.76 37.12
N LEU A 497 -1.88 2.03 38.24
CA LEU A 497 -1.25 2.66 39.42
C LEU A 497 -0.15 1.78 40.02
N ILE A 498 -0.39 0.46 40.15
CA ILE A 498 0.62 -0.50 40.63
C ILE A 498 1.80 -0.56 39.67
N THR A 499 1.55 -0.53 38.36
CA THR A 499 2.58 -0.50 37.32
C THR A 499 3.45 0.75 37.42
N VAL A 500 2.83 1.92 37.55
CA VAL A 500 3.56 3.19 37.71
C VAL A 500 4.39 3.18 38.99
N PHE A 501 3.82 2.70 40.10
CA PHE A 501 4.54 2.57 41.37
C PHE A 501 5.74 1.61 41.25
N TYR A 502 5.56 0.47 40.56
CA TYR A 502 6.63 -0.47 40.30
C TYR A 502 7.77 0.19 39.52
N GLY A 503 7.47 0.91 38.43
CA GLY A 503 8.52 1.53 37.62
C GLY A 503 9.22 2.74 38.24
N LEU A 504 8.58 3.41 39.20
CA LEU A 504 9.26 4.37 40.05
C LEU A 504 10.28 3.70 40.99
N THR A 505 10.04 2.44 41.37
CA THR A 505 10.85 1.70 42.35
C THR A 505 11.92 0.81 41.69
N PHE A 506 11.57 0.12 40.60
CA PHE A 506 12.37 -0.92 39.94
C PHE A 506 12.52 -0.59 38.45
N ARG A 507 13.54 0.21 38.12
CA ARG A 507 13.76 0.70 36.76
C ARG A 507 14.13 -0.43 35.80
N GLY A 508 13.48 -0.44 34.63
CA GLY A 508 13.91 -1.18 33.45
C GLY A 508 13.30 -2.58 33.29
N GLN A 509 12.42 -3.04 34.19
CA GLN A 509 11.71 -4.32 34.08
C GLN A 509 10.17 -4.18 34.02
N GLU A 510 9.70 -2.97 33.77
CA GLU A 510 8.27 -2.60 33.77
C GLU A 510 7.44 -3.56 32.90
N GLN A 511 7.91 -3.81 31.67
CA GLN A 511 7.16 -4.58 30.67
C GLN A 511 6.91 -6.02 31.11
N PHE A 512 7.92 -6.67 31.69
CA PHE A 512 7.80 -8.03 32.23
C PHE A 512 6.88 -8.06 33.44
N PHE A 513 7.07 -7.13 34.38
CA PHE A 513 6.24 -7.05 35.57
C PHE A 513 4.76 -6.90 35.22
N VAL A 514 4.41 -5.95 34.35
CA VAL A 514 3.04 -5.71 33.91
C VAL A 514 2.45 -6.96 33.26
N ALA A 515 3.19 -7.57 32.33
CA ALA A 515 2.68 -8.72 31.59
C ALA A 515 2.37 -9.90 32.53
N TYR A 516 3.25 -10.22 33.48
CA TYR A 516 3.03 -11.29 34.45
C TYR A 516 1.98 -10.92 35.52
N PHE A 517 1.92 -9.67 35.94
CA PHE A 517 0.93 -9.20 36.91
C PHE A 517 -0.49 -9.29 36.33
N VAL A 518 -0.68 -8.85 35.09
CA VAL A 518 -1.96 -9.00 34.38
C VAL A 518 -2.27 -10.47 34.12
N LEU A 519 -1.28 -11.30 33.78
CA LEU A 519 -1.46 -12.74 33.63
C LEU A 519 -1.95 -13.39 34.93
N PHE A 520 -1.35 -13.04 36.06
CA PHE A 520 -1.73 -13.55 37.38
C PHE A 520 -3.17 -13.16 37.75
N ILE A 521 -3.53 -11.89 37.55
CA ILE A 521 -4.91 -11.41 37.75
C ILE A 521 -5.87 -12.16 36.83
N GLY A 522 -5.52 -12.31 35.54
CA GLY A 522 -6.32 -13.05 34.56
C GLY A 522 -6.54 -14.51 34.96
N LEU A 523 -5.50 -15.19 35.47
CA LEU A 523 -5.60 -16.55 36.00
C LEU A 523 -6.58 -16.63 37.18
N ILE A 524 -6.50 -15.70 38.13
CA ILE A 524 -7.45 -15.65 39.26
C ILE A 524 -8.89 -15.48 38.76
N ILE A 525 -9.10 -14.54 37.84
CA ILE A 525 -10.42 -14.25 37.25
C ILE A 525 -10.99 -15.49 36.56
N LEU A 526 -10.18 -16.25 35.82
CA LEU A 526 -10.61 -17.45 35.12
C LEU A 526 -10.81 -18.65 36.05
N LEU A 527 -9.95 -18.83 37.06
CA LEU A 527 -9.96 -20.01 37.94
C LEU A 527 -11.11 -19.99 38.95
N ILE A 528 -11.51 -18.82 39.45
CA ILE A 528 -12.57 -18.73 40.47
C ILE A 528 -13.90 -19.30 39.96
N PRO A 529 -14.45 -18.87 38.80
CA PRO A 529 -15.67 -19.45 38.25
C PRO A 529 -15.55 -20.95 37.89
N LEU A 530 -14.34 -21.41 37.53
CA LEU A 530 -14.10 -22.80 37.14
C LEU A 530 -14.09 -23.77 38.32
N LEU A 531 -13.40 -23.40 39.40
CA LEU A 531 -13.08 -24.33 40.50
C LEU A 531 -13.81 -24.00 41.80
N LYS A 532 -14.04 -22.71 42.10
CA LYS A 532 -14.47 -22.26 43.42
C LYS A 532 -15.59 -21.22 43.36
N MET A 533 -16.54 -21.42 42.45
CA MET A 533 -17.61 -20.47 42.15
C MET A 533 -18.52 -20.14 43.36
N ASN A 534 -18.64 -21.06 44.32
CA ASN A 534 -19.42 -20.90 45.56
C ASN A 534 -18.68 -20.12 46.66
N MET A 535 -17.39 -19.79 46.49
CA MET A 535 -16.63 -19.03 47.48
C MET A 535 -16.99 -17.54 47.52
N VAL A 536 -17.60 -17.03 46.46
CA VAL A 536 -17.97 -15.62 46.32
C VAL A 536 -19.48 -15.50 46.15
N ASN A 537 -20.06 -14.37 46.54
CA ASN A 537 -21.49 -14.14 46.34
C ASN A 537 -21.83 -14.13 44.83
N LYS A 538 -23.09 -14.39 44.51
CA LYS A 538 -23.54 -14.52 43.11
C LYS A 538 -23.24 -13.28 42.28
N MET A 539 -23.29 -12.09 42.90
CA MET A 539 -22.99 -10.82 42.25
C MET A 539 -21.51 -10.71 41.82
N VAL A 540 -20.56 -10.98 42.72
CA VAL A 540 -19.12 -10.97 42.38
C VAL A 540 -18.79 -12.10 41.40
N SER A 541 -19.37 -13.28 41.60
CA SER A 541 -19.26 -14.40 40.66
C SER A 541 -19.70 -14.00 39.25
N SER A 542 -20.79 -13.25 39.13
CA SER A 542 -21.31 -12.75 37.84
C SER A 542 -20.33 -11.83 37.11
N ILE A 543 -19.57 -11.02 37.86
CA ILE A 543 -18.56 -10.11 37.32
C ILE A 543 -17.39 -10.93 36.76
N LEU A 544 -16.89 -11.91 37.52
CA LEU A 544 -15.81 -12.79 37.10
C LEU A 544 -16.19 -13.65 35.88
N VAL A 545 -17.44 -14.11 35.82
CA VAL A 545 -18.00 -14.80 34.65
C VAL A 545 -17.99 -13.89 33.42
N ASN A 546 -18.40 -12.63 33.54
CA ASN A 546 -18.39 -11.68 32.42
C ASN A 546 -16.97 -11.34 31.96
N PHE A 547 -16.02 -11.19 32.89
CA PHE A 547 -14.61 -11.03 32.56
C PHE A 547 -14.05 -12.26 31.87
N SER A 548 -14.43 -13.46 32.29
CA SER A 548 -14.01 -14.70 31.63
C SER A 548 -14.53 -14.77 30.19
N ILE A 549 -15.82 -14.50 29.97
CA ILE A 549 -16.44 -14.54 28.63
C ILE A 549 -15.78 -13.54 27.66
N ASN A 550 -15.59 -12.30 28.08
CA ASN A 550 -15.11 -11.23 27.18
C ASN A 550 -13.58 -11.10 27.16
N GLY A 551 -12.91 -11.50 28.24
CA GLY A 551 -11.47 -11.33 28.43
C GLY A 551 -10.63 -12.56 28.08
N PHE A 552 -11.21 -13.74 27.89
CA PHE A 552 -10.44 -14.96 27.64
C PHE A 552 -9.56 -14.88 26.39
N VAL A 553 -10.08 -14.33 25.28
CA VAL A 553 -9.28 -14.15 24.05
C VAL A 553 -8.13 -13.16 24.26
N LEU A 554 -8.32 -12.10 25.06
CA LEU A 554 -7.27 -11.16 25.43
C LEU A 554 -6.24 -11.80 26.37
N PHE A 555 -6.68 -12.72 27.24
CA PHE A 555 -5.80 -13.51 28.08
C PHE A 555 -4.90 -14.45 27.25
N VAL A 556 -5.44 -15.09 26.21
CA VAL A 556 -4.63 -15.91 25.28
C VAL A 556 -3.65 -15.02 24.50
N LEU A 557 -4.09 -13.86 24.00
CA LEU A 557 -3.21 -12.90 23.35
C LEU A 557 -2.07 -12.46 24.28
N LEU A 558 -2.35 -12.25 25.58
CA LEU A 558 -1.34 -11.91 26.58
C LEU A 558 -0.27 -13.01 26.72
N ILE A 559 -0.64 -14.29 26.67
CA ILE A 559 0.31 -15.40 26.69
C ILE A 559 1.28 -15.31 25.51
N PHE A 560 0.75 -15.12 24.29
CA PHE A 560 1.57 -14.93 23.10
C PHE A 560 2.44 -13.66 23.20
N ALA A 561 1.90 -12.57 23.76
CA ALA A 561 2.65 -11.33 23.99
C ALA A 561 3.81 -11.54 24.97
N ILE A 562 3.62 -12.32 26.04
CA ILE A 562 4.69 -12.69 26.98
C ILE A 562 5.78 -13.49 26.27
N ILE A 563 5.41 -14.51 25.47
CA ILE A 563 6.37 -15.28 24.68
C ILE A 563 7.16 -14.36 23.75
N ASN A 564 6.48 -13.44 23.06
CA ASN A 564 7.10 -12.46 22.17
C ASN A 564 8.09 -11.55 22.92
N ILE A 565 7.73 -11.04 24.10
CA ILE A 565 8.62 -10.21 24.92
C ILE A 565 9.89 -10.98 25.32
N HIS A 566 9.76 -12.25 25.71
CA HIS A 566 10.92 -13.11 26.03
C HIS A 566 11.80 -13.40 24.81
N GLN A 567 11.21 -13.70 23.66
CA GLN A 567 11.96 -13.91 22.42
C GLN A 567 12.75 -12.67 22.02
N LYS A 568 12.12 -11.49 22.12
CA LYS A 568 12.78 -10.21 21.83
C LYS A 568 13.93 -9.93 22.79
N ALA A 569 13.72 -10.08 24.10
CA ALA A 569 14.75 -9.85 25.10
C ALA A 569 15.92 -10.84 25.00
N ALA A 570 15.63 -12.12 24.72
CA ALA A 570 16.67 -13.12 24.45
C ALA A 570 17.52 -12.74 23.22
N CYS A 571 16.89 -12.18 22.18
CA CYS A 571 17.61 -11.72 21.00
C CYS A 571 18.49 -10.49 21.26
N GLU A 572 17.96 -9.49 21.99
CA GLU A 572 18.72 -8.29 22.39
C GLU A 572 19.97 -8.64 23.23
N GLY A 573 19.88 -9.68 24.08
CA GLY A 573 21.00 -10.19 24.88
C GLY A 573 22.13 -10.83 24.03
N VAL A 574 21.80 -11.41 22.88
CA VAL A 574 22.80 -11.96 21.95
C VAL A 574 23.47 -10.85 21.14
N VAL A 575 22.70 -9.85 20.71
CA VAL A 575 23.19 -8.72 19.90
C VAL A 575 24.23 -7.85 20.64
N MET A 576 24.06 -7.64 21.95
CA MET A 576 25.02 -6.86 22.76
C MET A 576 26.36 -7.59 23.02
N SER A 577 26.47 -8.89 22.72
CA SER A 577 27.70 -9.68 22.93
C SER A 577 28.68 -9.67 21.75
N ILE A 578 28.31 -9.01 20.64
CA ILE A 578 29.13 -8.94 19.43
C ILE A 578 29.74 -7.53 19.32
N GLU A 579 31.00 -7.39 19.73
CA GLU A 579 31.82 -6.20 19.48
C GLU A 579 31.98 -5.96 17.98
N GLY A 580 31.17 -5.07 17.41
CA GLY A 580 31.28 -4.69 16.01
C GLY A 580 29.92 -4.31 15.47
N GLY A 581 29.37 -3.20 15.97
CA GLY A 581 27.99 -2.82 15.74
C GLY A 581 27.61 -2.77 14.27
N TYR A 582 26.86 -3.78 13.82
CA TYR A 582 25.66 -3.71 12.97
C TYR A 582 24.84 -4.98 13.27
N PRO A 583 23.70 -4.89 13.97
CA PRO A 583 22.83 -6.05 14.11
C PRO A 583 21.71 -5.94 13.10
N TYR A 584 21.78 -6.73 12.03
CA TYR A 584 20.62 -7.06 11.21
C TYR A 584 20.52 -8.58 11.04
N TYR A 585 20.57 -9.30 12.17
CA TYR A 585 19.88 -10.58 12.23
C TYR A 585 18.43 -10.25 12.52
N GLY A 586 17.53 -10.56 11.57
CA GLY A 586 16.11 -10.59 11.88
C GLY A 586 15.93 -11.48 13.11
N CYS A 587 15.27 -10.96 14.13
CA CYS A 587 14.91 -11.72 15.32
C CYS A 587 13.46 -12.21 15.11
N PRO A 588 13.23 -13.27 14.29
CA PRO A 588 11.88 -13.75 14.08
C PRO A 588 11.30 -14.13 15.44
N ASN A 589 10.20 -13.45 15.74
CA ASN A 589 9.43 -13.69 16.94
C ASN A 589 8.09 -14.31 16.55
N ILE A 590 7.38 -14.84 17.53
CA ILE A 590 6.14 -15.57 17.29
C ILE A 590 5.06 -14.71 16.61
N PHE A 591 5.12 -13.38 16.72
CA PHE A 591 4.20 -12.48 16.02
C PHE A 591 4.58 -12.33 14.54
N GLU A 592 5.86 -12.26 14.22
CA GLU A 592 6.37 -12.24 12.84
C GLU A 592 6.16 -13.59 12.15
N ASP A 593 6.48 -14.71 12.83
CA ASP A 593 6.37 -16.06 12.29
C ASP A 593 4.93 -16.46 11.97
N LEU A 594 3.99 -16.12 12.86
CA LEU A 594 2.59 -16.44 12.69
C LEU A 594 1.81 -15.34 11.94
N GLY A 595 2.29 -14.09 11.95
CA GLY A 595 1.63 -12.96 11.31
C GLY A 595 0.12 -12.89 11.60
N PHE A 596 -0.69 -12.73 10.56
CA PHE A 596 -2.15 -12.73 10.68
C PHE A 596 -2.75 -14.08 11.11
N MET A 597 -2.05 -15.20 10.94
CA MET A 597 -2.54 -16.52 11.35
C MET A 597 -2.72 -16.62 12.87
N LEU A 598 -1.86 -15.96 13.66
CA LEU A 598 -1.98 -15.92 15.12
C LEU A 598 -3.37 -15.46 15.54
N SER A 599 -3.88 -14.44 14.87
CA SER A 599 -5.15 -13.85 15.24
C SER A 599 -6.34 -14.76 14.93
N TYR A 600 -6.29 -15.54 13.83
CA TYR A 600 -7.27 -16.59 13.56
C TYR A 600 -7.18 -17.74 14.57
N ILE A 601 -5.97 -18.13 14.99
CA ILE A 601 -5.75 -19.14 16.04
C ILE A 601 -6.42 -18.70 17.34
N ILE A 602 -6.19 -17.45 17.78
CA ILE A 602 -6.78 -16.91 19.01
C ILE A 602 -8.31 -16.89 18.92
N LEU A 603 -8.87 -16.52 17.76
CA LEU A 603 -10.31 -16.54 17.55
C LEU A 603 -10.89 -17.96 17.68
N VAL A 604 -10.27 -18.96 17.04
CA VAL A 604 -10.70 -20.36 17.13
C VAL A 604 -10.64 -20.86 18.58
N ILE A 605 -9.55 -20.55 19.30
CA ILE A 605 -9.42 -20.84 20.73
C ILE A 605 -10.56 -20.18 21.52
N GLY A 606 -10.95 -18.96 21.17
CA GLY A 606 -12.11 -18.26 21.75
C GLY A 606 -13.43 -19.01 21.56
N PHE A 607 -13.73 -19.51 20.36
CA PHE A 607 -14.92 -20.34 20.11
C PHE A 607 -14.90 -21.64 20.89
N VAL A 608 -13.75 -22.33 20.93
CA VAL A 608 -13.55 -23.57 21.69
C VAL A 608 -13.79 -23.31 23.19
N PHE A 609 -13.24 -22.23 23.73
CA PHE A 609 -13.49 -21.82 25.10
C PHE A 609 -14.96 -21.56 25.36
N MET A 610 -15.63 -20.78 24.51
CA MET A 610 -17.06 -20.49 24.68
C MET A 610 -17.90 -21.77 24.70
N TYR A 611 -17.59 -22.76 23.87
CA TYR A 611 -18.26 -24.05 23.87
C TYR A 611 -18.16 -24.76 25.22
N PHE A 612 -16.94 -24.94 25.74
CA PHE A 612 -16.72 -25.62 27.03
C PHE A 612 -17.23 -24.80 28.21
N TYR A 613 -17.05 -23.48 28.17
CA TYR A 613 -17.44 -22.57 29.25
C TYR A 613 -18.96 -22.49 29.44
N THR A 614 -19.76 -22.81 28.42
CA THR A 614 -21.23 -22.93 28.60
C THR A 614 -21.63 -23.93 29.69
N ALA A 615 -20.82 -24.96 29.95
CA ALA A 615 -21.07 -25.90 31.05
C ALA A 615 -20.96 -25.24 32.43
N ILE A 616 -20.03 -24.29 32.57
CA ILE A 616 -19.79 -23.53 33.79
C ILE A 616 -20.91 -22.51 33.98
N LEU A 617 -21.33 -21.84 32.90
CA LEU A 617 -22.44 -20.88 32.91
C LEU A 617 -23.76 -21.52 33.37
N GLN A 618 -24.02 -22.77 32.99
CA GLN A 618 -25.18 -23.50 33.50
C GLN A 618 -25.13 -23.71 35.01
N LYS A 619 -23.98 -24.17 35.53
CA LYS A 619 -23.77 -24.35 36.97
C LYS A 619 -23.92 -23.02 37.72
N TRP A 620 -23.35 -21.96 37.15
CA TRP A 620 -23.42 -20.61 37.71
C TRP A 620 -24.87 -20.12 37.81
N LYS A 621 -25.64 -20.30 36.74
CA LYS A 621 -27.04 -19.86 36.69
C LYS A 621 -27.90 -20.60 37.72
N ALA A 622 -27.56 -21.85 38.05
CA ALA A 622 -28.25 -22.66 39.05
C ALA A 622 -27.92 -22.30 40.51
N MET A 623 -26.95 -21.42 40.76
CA MET A 623 -26.64 -20.97 42.13
C MET A 623 -27.82 -20.21 42.74
N PRO A 624 -28.09 -20.36 44.05
CA PRO A 624 -29.07 -19.54 44.76
C PRO A 624 -28.65 -18.06 44.71
N GLU A 625 -29.63 -17.16 44.72
CA GLU A 625 -29.39 -15.69 44.66
C GLU A 625 -28.54 -15.16 45.81
#